data_AF-A0A0R1X1Y0-F1
#
_entry.id   AF-A0A0R1X1Y0-F1
#
_cell.length_a   1.000
_cell.length_b   1.000
_cell.length_c   1.000
_cell.angle_alpha   90.00
_cell.angle_beta   90.00
_cell.angle_gamma   90.00
#
_symmetry.space_group_name_H-M   'P 1'
#
loop_
_entity.id
_entity.type
_entity.pdbx_description
1 polymer ?
#
loop_
_entity_poly.entity_id
_entity_poly.type
_entity_poly.pdbx_seq_one_letter_code
_entity_poly.pdbx_strand_id
1 'polypeptide(L)'
;MKKINAAVRELGSTLHLMNSLDKKLVYLMLATSLLNAMNPYVLIIGNTQLLNAMVARRFNTAIRTAVVTYLLVIVVGLAALFIRQTMLVSAARANEVLKIRIHEAWEQVDFATLESKEYFSTMNKSESSFRYSGGVRAFFAQLQQSLENVLEIITGISLLAWMVVYRITEQQTILYATIVVVVGLILLEAGLGWAYQHLTKQNIQIFAALMVFPRLQSKCNT
;
A
#
# COMPACT_ATOMS: atom_id res chain seq x y z
N MET A 1 19.03 4.03 -12.17
CA MET A 1 19.07 2.56 -12.32
C MET A 1 19.78 1.83 -11.16
N LYS A 2 21.04 2.12 -10.81
CA LYS A 2 21.74 1.42 -9.69
C LYS A 2 20.99 1.41 -8.34
N LYS A 3 20.41 2.55 -7.95
CA LYS A 3 19.61 2.66 -6.70
C LYS A 3 18.32 1.83 -6.71
N ILE A 4 17.68 1.69 -7.87
CA ILE A 4 16.45 0.90 -8.04
C ILE A 4 16.77 -0.59 -7.93
N ASN A 5 17.83 -1.06 -8.60
CA ASN A 5 18.25 -2.46 -8.51
C ASN A 5 18.67 -2.87 -7.10
N ALA A 6 19.31 -1.97 -6.35
CA ALA A 6 19.66 -2.20 -4.95
C ALA A 6 18.39 -2.36 -4.08
N ALA A 7 17.44 -1.44 -4.20
CA ALA A 7 16.17 -1.51 -3.46
C ALA A 7 15.34 -2.76 -3.80
N VAL A 8 15.30 -3.16 -5.07
CA VAL A 8 14.62 -4.39 -5.51
C VAL A 8 15.31 -5.64 -4.93
N ARG A 9 16.65 -5.65 -4.88
CA ARG A 9 17.41 -6.76 -4.30
C ARG A 9 17.19 -6.86 -2.78
N GLU A 10 17.15 -5.73 -2.09
CA GLU A 10 16.85 -5.66 -0.65
C GLU A 10 15.41 -6.10 -0.33
N LEU A 11 14.44 -5.69 -1.15
CA LEU A 11 13.06 -6.18 -1.07
C LEU A 11 13.00 -7.69 -1.29
N GLY A 12 13.72 -8.20 -2.29
CA GLY A 12 13.79 -9.63 -2.59
C GLY A 12 14.40 -10.45 -1.44
N SER A 13 15.49 -9.99 -0.83
CA SER A 13 16.09 -10.66 0.33
C SER A 13 15.16 -10.61 1.55
N THR A 14 14.46 -9.49 1.76
CA THR A 14 13.49 -9.35 2.86
C THR A 14 12.30 -10.28 2.64
N LEU A 15 11.75 -10.35 1.42
CA LEU A 15 10.70 -11.29 1.05
C LEU A 15 11.14 -12.74 1.21
N HIS A 16 12.38 -13.07 0.85
CA HIS A 16 12.94 -14.41 1.03
C HIS A 16 13.05 -14.79 2.50
N LEU A 17 13.58 -13.88 3.34
CA LEU A 17 13.65 -14.05 4.79
C LEU A 17 12.24 -14.27 5.36
N MET A 18 11.27 -13.45 4.97
CA MET A 18 9.89 -13.58 5.43
C MET A 18 9.23 -14.88 4.96
N ASN A 19 9.47 -15.30 3.72
CA ASN A 19 8.98 -16.58 3.19
C ASN A 19 9.57 -17.78 3.95
N SER A 20 10.77 -17.63 4.51
CA SER A 20 11.36 -18.65 5.39
C SER A 20 10.76 -18.66 6.80
N LEU A 21 10.14 -17.56 7.26
CA LEU A 21 9.43 -17.47 8.54
C LEU A 21 8.00 -18.00 8.44
N ASP A 22 7.22 -17.56 7.44
CA ASP A 22 5.89 -18.10 7.15
C ASP A 22 5.58 -17.95 5.65
N LYS A 23 5.63 -19.08 4.91
CA LYS A 23 5.33 -19.13 3.48
C LYS A 23 3.93 -18.61 3.15
N LYS A 24 2.96 -18.79 4.06
CA LYS A 24 1.57 -18.40 3.82
C LYS A 24 1.42 -16.89 3.69
N LEU A 25 2.29 -16.10 4.31
CA LEU A 25 2.19 -14.64 4.31
C LEU A 25 2.24 -14.04 2.91
N VAL A 26 3.19 -14.48 2.09
CA VAL A 26 3.34 -13.96 0.73
C VAL A 26 2.12 -14.30 -0.12
N TYR A 27 1.60 -15.54 -0.02
CA TYR A 27 0.41 -15.96 -0.75
C TYR A 27 -0.86 -15.24 -0.29
N LEU A 28 -1.04 -15.07 1.02
CA LEU A 28 -2.20 -14.35 1.57
C LEU A 28 -2.17 -12.87 1.19
N MET A 29 -0.99 -12.25 1.19
CA MET A 29 -0.80 -10.87 0.73
C MET A 29 -1.20 -10.74 -0.75
N LEU A 30 -0.63 -11.58 -1.62
CA LEU A 30 -0.96 -11.56 -3.06
C LEU A 30 -2.45 -11.79 -3.32
N ALA A 31 -3.05 -12.79 -2.66
CA ALA A 31 -4.46 -13.10 -2.81
C ALA A 31 -5.36 -11.94 -2.36
N THR A 32 -5.05 -11.32 -1.22
CA THR A 32 -5.82 -10.17 -0.71
C THR A 32 -5.70 -8.98 -1.67
N SER A 33 -4.49 -8.65 -2.11
CA SER A 33 -4.27 -7.52 -3.04
C SER A 33 -4.97 -7.73 -4.38
N LEU A 34 -4.98 -8.95 -4.92
CA LEU A 34 -5.69 -9.28 -6.15
C LEU A 34 -7.22 -9.13 -5.98
N LEU A 35 -7.79 -9.65 -4.90
CA LEU A 35 -9.24 -9.52 -4.64
C LEU A 35 -9.64 -8.05 -4.45
N ASN A 36 -8.83 -7.27 -3.73
CA ASN A 36 -9.08 -5.84 -3.56
C ASN A 36 -9.01 -5.09 -4.89
N ALA A 37 -8.05 -5.41 -5.75
CA ALA A 37 -7.93 -4.82 -7.08
C ALA A 37 -9.09 -5.19 -8.03
N MET A 38 -9.79 -6.32 -7.80
CA MET A 38 -10.95 -6.71 -8.61
C MET A 38 -12.19 -5.84 -8.37
N ASN A 39 -12.40 -5.36 -7.14
CA ASN A 39 -13.59 -4.59 -6.78
C ASN A 39 -13.84 -3.35 -7.67
N PRO A 40 -12.85 -2.45 -7.89
CA PRO A 40 -13.06 -1.30 -8.79
C PRO A 40 -13.39 -1.74 -10.22
N TYR A 41 -12.82 -2.84 -10.71
CA TYR A 41 -13.13 -3.39 -12.03
C TYR A 41 -14.59 -3.84 -12.14
N VAL A 42 -15.06 -4.64 -11.18
CA VAL A 42 -16.45 -5.12 -11.13
C VAL A 42 -17.43 -3.95 -11.06
N LEU A 43 -17.14 -2.95 -10.22
CA LEU A 43 -18.00 -1.77 -10.07
C LEU A 43 -18.10 -0.95 -11.35
N ILE A 44 -16.97 -0.65 -12.00
CA ILE A 44 -16.96 0.18 -13.22
C ILE A 44 -17.73 -0.51 -14.34
N ILE A 45 -17.52 -1.82 -14.54
CA ILE A 45 -18.23 -2.58 -15.58
C ILE A 45 -19.71 -2.69 -15.25
N GLY A 46 -20.05 -3.08 -14.03
CA GLY A 46 -21.43 -3.26 -13.60
C GLY A 46 -22.22 -1.96 -13.71
N ASN A 47 -21.66 -0.84 -13.26
CA ASN A 47 -22.27 0.47 -13.37
C ASN A 47 -22.43 0.92 -14.82
N THR A 48 -21.46 0.63 -15.69
CA THR A 48 -21.56 0.96 -17.12
C THR A 48 -22.68 0.17 -17.80
N GLN A 49 -22.78 -1.14 -17.52
CA GLN A 49 -23.86 -1.98 -18.05
C GLN A 49 -25.23 -1.56 -17.50
N LEU A 50 -25.30 -1.17 -16.23
CA LEU A 50 -26.50 -0.64 -15.60
C LEU A 50 -26.96 0.66 -16.28
N LEU A 51 -26.04 1.60 -16.52
CA LEU A 51 -26.30 2.84 -17.25
C LEU A 51 -26.81 2.56 -18.67
N ASN A 52 -26.15 1.67 -19.42
CA ASN A 52 -26.58 1.29 -20.76
C ASN A 52 -28.00 0.69 -20.75
N ALA A 53 -28.31 -0.19 -19.79
CA ALA A 53 -29.64 -0.80 -19.66
C ALA A 53 -30.72 0.25 -19.33
N MET A 54 -30.40 1.25 -18.49
CA MET A 54 -31.31 2.35 -18.19
C MET A 54 -31.55 3.26 -19.40
N VAL A 55 -30.49 3.61 -20.15
CA VAL A 55 -30.60 4.40 -21.38
C VAL A 55 -31.44 3.68 -22.44
N ALA A 56 -31.25 2.37 -22.58
CA ALA A 56 -32.05 1.52 -23.47
C ALA A 56 -33.48 1.22 -22.94
N ARG A 57 -33.90 1.81 -21.81
CA ARG A 57 -35.19 1.59 -21.14
C ARG A 57 -35.48 0.13 -20.76
N ARG A 58 -34.44 -0.69 -20.58
CA ARG A 58 -34.51 -2.10 -20.17
C ARG A 58 -34.38 -2.23 -18.65
N PHE A 59 -35.37 -1.73 -17.91
CA PHE A 59 -35.30 -1.62 -16.45
C PHE A 59 -35.12 -2.95 -15.72
N ASN A 60 -35.76 -4.03 -16.19
CA ASN A 60 -35.57 -5.36 -15.59
C ASN A 60 -34.12 -5.84 -15.69
N THR A 61 -33.47 -5.58 -16.83
CA THR A 61 -32.04 -5.88 -17.02
C THR A 61 -31.18 -5.00 -16.12
N ALA A 62 -31.49 -3.71 -15.99
CA ALA A 62 -30.77 -2.79 -15.11
C ALA A 62 -30.82 -3.25 -13.64
N ILE A 63 -31.99 -3.65 -13.15
CA ILE A 63 -32.16 -4.17 -11.78
C ILE A 63 -31.34 -5.45 -11.58
N ARG A 64 -31.42 -6.39 -12.53
CA ARG A 64 -30.64 -7.64 -12.44
C ARG A 64 -29.14 -7.37 -12.41
N THR A 65 -28.65 -6.49 -13.29
CA THR A 65 -27.24 -6.08 -13.31
C THR A 65 -26.84 -5.44 -11.99
N ALA A 66 -27.65 -4.52 -11.44
CA ALA A 66 -27.39 -3.90 -10.14
C ALA A 66 -27.19 -4.95 -9.05
N VAL A 67 -28.18 -5.85 -8.90
CA VAL A 67 -28.16 -6.88 -7.86
C VAL A 67 -26.93 -7.77 -8.00
N VAL A 68 -26.63 -8.26 -9.20
CA VAL A 68 -25.48 -9.14 -9.43
C VAL A 68 -24.16 -8.41 -9.15
N THR A 69 -24.00 -7.18 -9.63
CA THR A 69 -22.78 -6.39 -9.43
C THR A 69 -22.51 -6.14 -7.95
N TYR A 70 -23.49 -5.59 -7.24
CA TYR A 70 -23.27 -5.23 -5.83
C TYR A 70 -23.15 -6.46 -4.93
N LEU A 71 -23.89 -7.54 -5.23
CA LEU A 71 -23.73 -8.80 -4.50
C LEU A 71 -22.34 -9.40 -4.71
N LEU A 72 -21.82 -9.37 -5.94
CA LEU A 72 -20.45 -9.82 -6.22
C LEU A 72 -19.40 -8.99 -5.47
N VAL A 73 -19.55 -7.66 -5.45
CA VAL A 73 -18.64 -6.75 -4.70
C VAL A 73 -18.67 -7.05 -3.21
N ILE A 74 -19.85 -7.30 -2.63
CA ILE A 74 -19.98 -7.67 -1.21
C ILE A 74 -19.26 -9.00 -0.93
N VAL A 75 -19.50 -10.03 -1.75
CA VAL A 75 -18.89 -11.35 -1.57
C VAL A 75 -17.37 -11.29 -1.69
N VAL A 76 -16.85 -10.60 -2.72
CA VAL A 76 -15.41 -10.43 -2.93
C VAL A 76 -14.79 -9.60 -1.79
N GLY A 77 -15.47 -8.53 -1.36
CA GLY A 77 -15.03 -7.70 -0.23
C GLY A 77 -14.95 -8.47 1.09
N LEU A 78 -15.96 -9.31 1.40
CA LEU A 78 -15.93 -10.17 2.58
C LEU A 78 -14.81 -11.22 2.51
N ALA A 79 -14.60 -11.83 1.35
CA ALA A 79 -13.50 -12.78 1.14
C ALA A 79 -12.14 -12.10 1.34
N ALA A 80 -11.94 -10.91 0.77
CA ALA A 80 -10.71 -10.14 0.93
C ALA A 80 -10.47 -9.75 2.40
N LEU A 81 -11.51 -9.32 3.12
CA LEU A 81 -11.43 -9.01 4.56
C LEU A 81 -11.03 -10.24 5.38
N PHE A 82 -11.60 -11.41 5.10
CA PHE A 82 -11.27 -12.65 5.80
C PHE A 82 -9.80 -13.08 5.58
N ILE A 83 -9.33 -13.02 4.33
CA ILE A 83 -7.95 -13.36 3.98
C ILE A 83 -6.98 -12.33 4.61
N ARG A 84 -7.33 -11.04 4.59
CA ARG A 84 -6.55 -9.98 5.25
C ARG A 84 -6.41 -10.23 6.74
N GLN A 85 -7.49 -10.60 7.42
CA GLN A 85 -7.44 -10.89 8.85
C GLN A 85 -6.52 -12.10 9.14
N THR A 86 -6.60 -13.14 8.31
CA THR A 86 -5.71 -14.31 8.40
C THR A 86 -4.24 -13.92 8.19
N MET A 87 -3.97 -13.06 7.21
CA MET A 87 -2.63 -12.53 6.94
C MET A 87 -2.08 -11.75 8.14
N LEU A 88 -2.89 -10.88 8.76
CA LEU A 88 -2.47 -10.10 9.93
C LEU A 88 -2.11 -10.99 11.13
N VAL A 89 -2.86 -12.07 11.35
CA VAL A 89 -2.56 -13.04 12.41
C VAL A 89 -1.25 -13.79 12.11
N SER A 90 -1.07 -14.27 10.88
CA SER A 90 0.20 -14.88 10.45
C SER A 90 1.37 -13.91 10.59
N ALA A 91 1.17 -12.61 10.30
CA ALA A 91 2.23 -11.61 10.34
C ALA A 91 2.64 -11.32 11.78
N ALA A 92 1.68 -11.28 12.71
CA ALA A 92 1.96 -11.20 14.14
C ALA A 92 2.75 -12.42 14.64
N ARG A 93 2.37 -13.63 14.21
CA ARG A 93 3.12 -14.85 14.57
C ARG A 93 4.55 -14.83 14.03
N ALA A 94 4.75 -14.48 12.76
CA ALA A 94 6.08 -14.37 12.16
C ALA A 94 6.94 -13.31 12.86
N ASN A 95 6.32 -12.22 13.32
CA ASN A 95 6.98 -11.19 14.11
C ASN A 95 7.53 -11.74 15.44
N GLU A 96 6.74 -12.54 16.16
CA GLU A 96 7.19 -13.15 17.42
C GLU A 96 8.28 -14.21 17.18
N VAL A 97 8.14 -15.05 16.15
CA VAL A 97 9.19 -16.03 15.79
C VAL A 97 10.51 -15.33 15.46
N LEU A 98 10.45 -14.20 14.75
CA LEU A 98 11.65 -13.43 14.44
C LEU A 98 12.30 -12.84 15.70
N LYS A 99 11.51 -12.31 16.64
CA LYS A 99 12.05 -11.82 17.92
C LYS A 99 12.75 -12.92 18.71
N ILE A 100 12.16 -14.12 18.77
CA ILE A 100 12.75 -15.28 19.43
C ILE A 100 14.09 -15.63 18.78
N ARG A 101 14.13 -15.76 17.44
CA ARG A 101 15.39 -16.06 16.73
C ARG A 101 16.47 -15.01 16.91
N ILE A 102 16.10 -13.73 17.01
CA ILE A 102 17.04 -12.64 17.29
C ILE A 102 17.66 -12.84 18.69
N HIS A 103 16.84 -13.15 19.70
CA HIS A 103 17.33 -13.39 21.05
C HIS A 103 18.19 -14.66 21.14
N GLU A 104 17.76 -15.77 20.52
CA GLU A 104 18.55 -17.00 20.43
C GLU A 104 19.91 -16.77 19.74
N ALA A 105 19.93 -15.93 18.70
CA ALA A 105 21.17 -15.58 18.02
C ALA A 105 22.10 -14.74 18.91
N TRP A 106 21.55 -13.86 19.75
CA TRP A 106 22.35 -13.06 20.69
C TRP A 106 22.93 -13.90 21.83
N GLU A 107 22.19 -14.91 22.31
CA GLU A 107 22.68 -15.85 23.32
C GLU A 107 23.88 -16.69 22.85
N GLN A 108 24.04 -16.86 21.53
CA GLN A 108 25.12 -17.65 20.93
C GLN A 108 26.40 -16.84 20.66
N VAL A 109 26.40 -15.52 20.92
CA VAL A 109 27.56 -14.67 20.67
C VAL A 109 28.47 -14.66 21.89
N ASP A 110 29.78 -14.82 21.67
CA ASP A 110 30.78 -14.75 22.74
C ASP A 110 30.73 -13.40 23.49
N PHE A 111 30.86 -13.46 24.81
CA PHE A 111 30.85 -12.31 25.73
C PHE A 111 31.80 -11.18 25.29
N ALA A 112 32.99 -11.52 24.78
CA ALA A 112 33.96 -10.54 24.32
C ALA A 112 33.46 -9.69 23.13
N THR A 113 32.57 -10.24 22.31
CA THR A 113 31.98 -9.53 21.16
C THR A 113 30.78 -8.70 21.59
N LEU A 114 29.98 -9.20 22.56
CA LEU A 114 28.83 -8.51 23.14
C LEU A 114 29.22 -7.23 23.89
N GLU A 115 30.37 -7.22 24.59
CA GLU A 115 30.88 -6.03 25.29
C GLU A 115 31.45 -4.97 24.34
N SER A 116 31.68 -5.30 23.07
CA SER A 116 32.14 -4.31 22.12
C SER A 116 31.08 -3.22 21.92
N LYS A 117 31.49 -1.96 22.08
CA LYS A 117 30.61 -0.78 21.99
C LYS A 117 29.86 -0.71 20.64
N GLU A 118 30.48 -1.20 19.57
CA GLU A 118 29.91 -1.22 18.24
C GLU A 118 28.80 -2.27 18.09
N TYR A 119 29.01 -3.49 18.61
CA TYR A 119 28.02 -4.55 18.59
C TYR A 119 26.82 -4.21 19.47
N PHE A 120 27.06 -3.78 20.71
CA PHE A 120 26.01 -3.38 21.66
C PHE A 120 25.17 -2.19 21.14
N SER A 121 25.81 -1.21 20.48
CA SER A 121 25.12 -0.09 19.84
C SER A 121 24.26 -0.55 18.66
N THR A 122 24.77 -1.46 17.83
CA THR A 122 24.04 -2.01 16.67
C THR A 122 22.84 -2.84 17.13
N MET A 123 23.03 -3.65 18.17
CA MET A 123 21.99 -4.45 18.82
C MET A 123 20.84 -3.57 19.34
N ASN A 124 21.15 -2.58 20.18
CA ASN A 124 20.14 -1.66 20.72
C ASN A 124 19.43 -0.82 19.64
N LYS A 125 20.16 -0.38 18.60
CA LYS A 125 19.55 0.32 17.45
C LYS A 125 18.61 -0.59 16.68
N SER A 126 18.97 -1.85 16.50
CA SER A 126 18.14 -2.83 15.78
C SER A 126 16.87 -3.15 16.57
N GLU A 127 16.98 -3.35 17.88
CA GLU A 127 15.84 -3.60 18.75
C GLU A 127 14.90 -2.40 18.84
N SER A 128 15.45 -1.20 19.08
CA SER A 128 14.65 0.02 19.13
C SER A 128 13.98 0.30 17.78
N SER A 129 14.70 0.14 16.67
CA SER A 129 14.12 0.28 15.32
C SER A 129 12.99 -0.71 15.11
N PHE A 130 13.16 -1.98 15.48
CA PHE A 130 12.10 -3.00 15.34
C PHE A 130 10.86 -2.68 16.20
N ARG A 131 11.08 -2.18 17.42
CA ARG A 131 10.02 -1.80 18.36
C ARG A 131 9.25 -0.56 17.90
N TYR A 132 9.91 0.46 17.36
CA TYR A 132 9.28 1.71 16.94
C TYR A 132 8.77 1.71 15.50
N SER A 133 9.34 0.90 14.60
CA SER A 133 8.89 0.77 13.20
C SER A 133 7.73 -0.21 13.00
N GLY A 134 7.38 -1.00 14.04
CA GLY A 134 6.27 -1.96 14.00
C GLY A 134 6.60 -3.34 13.40
N GLY A 135 7.88 -3.59 13.10
CA GLY A 135 8.42 -4.90 12.73
C GLY A 135 7.79 -5.51 11.47
N VAL A 136 7.68 -6.85 11.44
CA VAL A 136 7.21 -7.62 10.28
C VAL A 136 5.78 -7.23 9.88
N ARG A 137 4.92 -6.95 10.87
CA ARG A 137 3.52 -6.58 10.62
C ARG A 137 3.41 -5.26 9.86
N ALA A 138 4.15 -4.22 10.29
CA ALA A 138 4.13 -2.92 9.63
C ALA A 138 4.71 -3.00 8.21
N PHE A 139 5.79 -3.77 8.03
CA PHE A 139 6.38 -4.01 6.71
C PHE A 139 5.37 -4.64 5.74
N PHE A 140 4.68 -5.71 6.15
CA PHE A 140 3.69 -6.37 5.29
C PHE A 140 2.49 -5.47 4.99
N ALA A 141 2.03 -4.67 5.95
CA ALA A 141 0.94 -3.72 5.71
C ALA A 141 1.34 -2.67 4.65
N GLN A 142 2.56 -2.12 4.73
CA GLN A 142 3.06 -1.15 3.75
C GLN A 142 3.32 -1.78 2.38
N LEU A 143 3.86 -3.00 2.35
CA LEU A 143 4.11 -3.73 1.11
C LEU A 143 2.79 -4.10 0.42
N GLN A 144 1.80 -4.57 1.18
CA GLN A 144 0.47 -4.86 0.68
C GLN A 144 -0.19 -3.60 0.11
N GLN A 145 -0.17 -2.48 0.84
CA GLN A 145 -0.73 -1.22 0.36
C GLN A 145 -0.05 -0.75 -0.92
N SER A 146 1.28 -0.88 -1.01
CA SER A 146 2.03 -0.51 -2.20
C SER A 146 1.63 -1.37 -3.40
N LEU A 147 1.46 -2.68 -3.19
CA LEU A 147 1.02 -3.61 -4.23
C LEU A 147 -0.42 -3.30 -4.68
N GLU A 148 -1.34 -3.06 -3.73
CA GLU A 148 -2.71 -2.66 -4.02
C GLU A 148 -2.77 -1.38 -4.86
N ASN A 149 -2.04 -0.34 -4.46
CA ASN A 149 -1.96 0.92 -5.21
C ASN A 149 -1.45 0.70 -6.64
N VAL A 150 -0.42 -0.15 -6.83
CA VAL A 150 0.10 -0.46 -8.17
C VAL A 150 -0.94 -1.21 -9.01
N LEU A 151 -1.61 -2.20 -8.42
CA LEU A 151 -2.66 -2.95 -9.11
C LEU A 151 -3.86 -2.07 -9.45
N GLU A 152 -4.26 -1.15 -8.58
CA GLU A 152 -5.33 -0.18 -8.84
C GLU A 152 -4.97 0.75 -10.00
N ILE A 153 -3.74 1.26 -10.06
CA ILE A 153 -3.26 2.09 -11.18
C ILE A 153 -3.30 1.29 -12.49
N ILE A 154 -2.77 0.07 -12.50
CA ILE A 154 -2.78 -0.80 -13.69
C ILE A 154 -4.21 -1.07 -14.13
N THR A 155 -5.09 -1.39 -13.18
CA THR A 155 -6.51 -1.68 -13.44
C THR A 155 -7.23 -0.45 -13.99
N GLY A 156 -7.01 0.72 -13.40
CA GLY A 156 -7.57 2.00 -13.86
C GLY A 156 -7.14 2.35 -15.28
N ILE A 157 -5.85 2.25 -15.58
CA ILE A 157 -5.32 2.48 -16.94
C ILE A 157 -5.91 1.46 -17.93
N SER A 158 -5.95 0.19 -17.55
CA SER A 158 -6.49 -0.88 -18.40
C SER A 158 -7.96 -0.66 -18.71
N LEU A 159 -8.76 -0.23 -17.72
CA LEU A 159 -10.17 0.10 -17.89
C LEU A 159 -10.36 1.31 -18.79
N LEU A 160 -9.58 2.38 -18.61
CA LEU A 160 -9.64 3.56 -19.48
C LEU A 160 -9.33 3.20 -20.92
N ALA A 161 -8.24 2.45 -21.15
CA ALA A 161 -7.89 1.96 -22.47
C ALA A 161 -9.02 1.11 -23.08
N TRP A 162 -9.60 0.22 -22.28
CA TRP A 162 -10.68 -0.66 -22.73
C TRP A 162 -11.97 0.12 -23.06
N MET A 163 -12.36 1.10 -22.24
CA MET A 163 -13.51 1.98 -22.49
C MET A 163 -13.36 2.79 -23.78
N VAL A 164 -12.15 3.28 -24.06
CA VAL A 164 -11.85 4.06 -25.28
C VAL A 164 -11.84 3.16 -26.52
N VAL A 165 -11.21 1.98 -26.46
CA VAL A 165 -11.03 1.09 -27.61
C VAL A 165 -12.33 0.36 -27.98
N TYR A 166 -13.09 -0.15 -27.00
CA TYR A 166 -14.24 -1.02 -27.26
C TYR A 166 -15.60 -0.32 -27.26
N ARG A 167 -15.65 1.02 -27.08
CA ARG A 167 -16.89 1.82 -27.07
C ARG A 167 -18.00 1.17 -26.25
N ILE A 168 -17.67 0.80 -25.00
CA ILE A 168 -18.57 0.04 -24.12
C ILE A 168 -19.88 0.80 -23.83
N THR A 169 -19.87 2.12 -23.97
CA THR A 169 -21.06 2.98 -23.83
C THR A 169 -21.68 3.26 -25.20
N GLU A 170 -22.99 2.98 -25.35
CA GLU A 170 -23.74 3.24 -26.59
C GLU A 170 -23.80 4.73 -26.95
N GLN A 171 -23.73 5.62 -25.95
CA GLN A 171 -23.70 7.06 -26.14
C GLN A 171 -22.29 7.64 -25.96
N GLN A 172 -21.78 8.30 -27.02
CA GLN A 172 -20.46 8.95 -27.01
C GLN A 172 -20.35 10.07 -25.95
N THR A 173 -21.45 10.73 -25.63
CA THR A 173 -21.51 11.79 -24.59
C THR A 173 -21.09 11.28 -23.22
N ILE A 174 -21.47 10.05 -22.85
CA ILE A 174 -21.12 9.45 -21.56
C ILE A 174 -19.62 9.12 -21.51
N LEU A 175 -19.04 8.67 -22.62
CA LEU A 175 -17.60 8.43 -22.72
C LEU A 175 -16.80 9.72 -22.52
N TYR A 176 -17.16 10.80 -23.22
CA TYR A 176 -16.49 12.10 -23.07
C TYR A 176 -16.64 12.68 -21.66
N ALA A 177 -17.83 12.61 -21.07
CA ALA A 177 -18.07 13.07 -19.70
C ALA A 177 -17.20 12.28 -18.69
N THR A 178 -17.08 10.97 -18.86
CA THR A 178 -16.24 10.11 -18.02
C THR A 178 -14.76 10.51 -18.12
N ILE A 179 -14.24 10.70 -19.34
CA ILE A 179 -12.85 11.11 -19.57
C ILE A 179 -12.57 12.47 -18.91
N VAL A 180 -13.46 13.45 -19.11
CA VAL A 180 -13.29 14.80 -18.54
C VAL A 180 -13.27 14.75 -17.01
N VAL A 181 -14.18 13.99 -16.38
CA VAL A 181 -14.22 13.83 -14.93
C VAL A 181 -12.94 13.17 -14.41
N VAL A 182 -12.48 12.09 -15.06
CA VAL A 182 -11.25 11.37 -14.65
C VAL A 182 -10.03 12.28 -14.76
N VAL A 183 -9.87 12.99 -15.87
CA VAL A 183 -8.75 13.94 -16.05
C VAL A 183 -8.83 15.06 -15.01
N GLY A 184 -10.03 15.58 -14.73
CA GLY A 184 -10.25 16.59 -13.69
C GLY A 184 -9.83 16.11 -12.30
N LEU A 185 -10.17 14.87 -11.93
CA LEU A 185 -9.77 14.27 -10.65
C LEU A 185 -8.25 14.08 -10.56
N ILE A 186 -7.60 13.61 -11.64
CA ILE A 186 -6.13 13.46 -11.67
C ILE A 186 -5.44 14.82 -11.47
N LEU A 187 -5.92 15.87 -12.15
CA LEU A 187 -5.36 17.22 -12.00
C LEU A 187 -5.59 17.76 -10.58
N LEU A 188 -6.75 17.49 -9.98
CA LEU A 188 -7.06 17.86 -8.61
C LEU A 188 -6.10 17.18 -7.62
N GLU A 189 -5.92 15.87 -7.73
CA GLU A 189 -4.98 15.10 -6.88
C GLU A 189 -3.55 15.59 -7.03
N ALA A 190 -3.10 15.86 -8.28
CA ALA A 190 -1.78 16.42 -8.53
C ALA A 190 -1.62 17.80 -7.88
N GLY A 191 -2.64 18.66 -7.96
CA GLY A 191 -2.66 19.97 -7.32
C GLY A 191 -2.60 19.90 -5.79
N LEU A 192 -3.42 19.02 -5.18
CA LEU A 192 -3.40 18.77 -3.74
C LEU A 192 -2.06 18.20 -3.27
N GLY A 193 -1.48 17.27 -4.03
CA GLY A 193 -0.17 16.70 -3.76
C GLY A 193 0.94 17.75 -3.81
N TRP A 194 0.90 18.65 -4.79
CA TRP A 194 1.83 19.78 -4.87
C TRP A 194 1.67 20.72 -3.67
N ALA A 195 0.44 21.08 -3.30
CA ALA A 195 0.16 21.94 -2.15
C ALA A 195 0.67 21.31 -0.84
N TYR A 196 0.43 20.01 -0.64
CA TYR A 196 0.93 19.27 0.51
C TYR A 196 2.45 19.26 0.59
N GLN A 197 3.14 18.99 -0.53
CA GLN A 197 4.60 19.04 -0.57
C GLN A 197 5.14 20.45 -0.28
N HIS A 198 4.47 21.49 -0.77
CA HIS A 198 4.84 22.87 -0.50
C HIS A 198 4.73 23.20 0.99
N LEU A 199 3.58 22.89 1.61
CA LEU A 199 3.35 23.07 3.05
C LEU A 199 4.34 22.26 3.90
N THR A 200 4.65 21.03 3.49
CA THR A 200 5.60 20.17 4.19
C THR A 200 7.02 20.73 4.13
N LYS A 201 7.46 21.24 2.96
CA LYS A 201 8.75 21.91 2.84
C LYS A 201 8.83 23.16 3.71
N GLN A 202 7.78 23.98 3.74
CA GLN A 202 7.71 25.15 4.61
C GLN A 202 7.78 24.77 6.09
N ASN A 203 7.02 23.75 6.52
CA ASN A 203 7.07 23.27 7.91
C ASN A 203 8.45 22.73 8.28
N ILE A 204 9.11 21.97 7.39
CA ILE A 204 10.48 21.48 7.63
C ILE A 204 11.46 22.64 7.75
N GLN A 205 11.33 23.69 6.92
CA GLN A 205 12.18 24.87 6.99
C GLN A 205 11.97 25.65 8.30
N ILE A 206 10.72 25.82 8.74
CA ILE A 206 10.38 26.45 10.02
C ILE A 206 10.95 25.64 11.18
N PHE A 207 10.79 24.30 11.15
CA PHE A 207 11.32 23.42 12.19
C PHE A 207 12.86 23.42 12.23
N ALA A 208 13.50 23.45 11.06
CA ALA A 208 14.95 23.59 10.96
C ALA A 208 15.43 24.94 11.53
N ALA A 209 14.74 26.04 11.23
CA ALA A 209 15.04 27.35 11.80
C ALA A 209 14.89 27.35 13.33
N LEU A 210 13.80 26.78 13.85
CA LEU A 210 13.55 26.65 15.28
C LEU A 210 14.56 25.75 16.01
N MET A 211 15.09 24.70 15.36
CA MET A 211 16.14 23.85 15.95
C MET A 211 17.54 24.48 15.94
N VAL A 212 17.78 25.49 15.09
CA VAL A 212 19.05 26.25 15.08
C VAL A 212 19.06 27.33 16.17
N PHE A 213 17.91 27.91 16.50
CA PHE A 213 17.75 28.91 17.57
C PHE A 213 18.34 28.51 18.95
N PRO A 214 18.09 27.31 19.50
CA PRO A 214 18.67 26.91 20.78
C PRO A 214 20.19 26.69 20.74
N ARG A 215 20.77 26.36 19.58
CA ARG A 215 22.24 26.23 19.45
C ARG A 215 22.95 27.59 19.46
N LEU A 216 22.33 28.62 18.87
CA LEU A 216 22.86 29.98 18.86
C LEU A 216 22.75 30.66 20.23
N GLN A 217 21.66 30.43 20.98
CA GLN A 217 21.53 30.93 22.36
C GLN A 217 22.58 30.32 23.30
N SER A 218 22.92 29.03 23.16
CA SER A 218 23.96 28.40 23.99
C SER A 218 25.37 28.95 23.73
N LYS A 219 25.64 29.47 22.53
CA LYS A 219 26.93 30.07 22.15
C LYS A 219 27.07 31.54 22.51
N CYS A 220 25.97 32.23 22.84
CA CYS A 220 26.02 33.62 23.34
C CYS A 220 26.08 33.71 24.88
N ASN A 221 25.93 32.58 25.59
CA ASN A 221 26.04 32.51 27.05
C ASN A 221 27.35 31.87 27.55
N THR A 222 28.38 31.81 26.69
CA THR A 222 29.78 31.50 27.02
C THR A 222 30.66 32.59 26.44
#